data_AF-A0A7W1D0K9-F1
#
_entry.id   AF-A0A7W1D0K9-F1
#
_cell.length_a   1.000
_cell.length_b   1.000
_cell.length_c   1.000
_cell.angle_alpha   90.00
_cell.angle_beta   90.00
_cell.angle_gamma   90.00
#
_symmetry.space_group_name_H-M   'P 1'
#
loop_
_entity.id
_entity.type
_entity.pdbx_description
1 polymer ?
#
loop_
_entity_poly.entity_id
_entity_poly.type
_entity_poly.pdbx_seq_one_letter_code
_entity_poly.pdbx_strand_id
1 'polypeptide(L)'
;PIVAATFDQVSVVGVFTNLIAVPLSGPILILGLLGSLAGNIYPLLAYPLNACNGFLVTILIHTAKGASSLPFASVTTPGVTLLLVALFYAGCVPPIVAERVFSHERRSLWAALLLLWSALWLVLVAAGRI
;
A
#
# COMPACT_ATOMS: atom_id res chain seq x y z
N PRO A 1 -5.33 7.97 0.75
CA PRO A 1 -6.73 8.46 0.69
C PRO A 1 -7.78 7.37 0.43
N ILE A 2 -7.66 6.53 -0.60
CA ILE A 2 -8.66 5.49 -0.91
C ILE A 2 -8.82 4.46 0.21
N VAL A 3 -7.71 3.94 0.75
CA VAL A 3 -7.72 2.98 1.87
C VAL A 3 -8.41 3.58 3.10
N ALA A 4 -8.08 4.83 3.43
CA ALA A 4 -8.71 5.56 4.54
C ALA A 4 -10.21 5.80 4.32
N ALA A 5 -10.66 6.00 3.07
CA ALA A 5 -12.06 6.21 2.73
C ALA A 5 -12.89 4.92 2.65
N THR A 6 -12.24 3.77 2.42
CA THR A 6 -12.92 2.47 2.26
C THR A 6 -12.97 1.70 3.57
N PHE A 7 -11.93 1.82 4.38
CA PHE A 7 -11.77 1.05 5.61
C PHE A 7 -11.86 1.91 6.88
N ASP A 8 -12.05 3.23 6.75
CA ASP A 8 -12.03 4.22 7.86
C ASP A 8 -10.82 4.08 8.80
N GLN A 9 -9.77 3.42 8.33
CA GLN A 9 -8.60 3.03 9.10
C GLN A 9 -7.36 3.08 8.22
N VAL A 10 -6.26 3.49 8.81
CA VAL A 10 -4.94 3.42 8.20
C VAL A 10 -4.04 2.60 9.11
N SER A 11 -3.44 1.55 8.57
CA SER A 11 -2.47 0.76 9.32
C SER A 11 -1.11 1.43 9.30
N VAL A 12 -0.71 2.01 10.44
CA VAL A 12 0.62 2.62 10.62
C VAL A 12 1.70 1.54 10.58
N VAL A 13 1.41 0.40 11.21
CA VAL A 13 2.29 -0.78 11.21
C VAL A 13 2.29 -1.49 9.84
N GLY A 14 1.30 -1.17 8.99
CA GLY A 14 1.22 -1.58 7.59
C GLY A 14 2.46 -1.22 6.76
N VAL A 15 3.10 -0.10 7.04
CA VAL A 15 4.33 0.31 6.33
C VAL A 15 5.47 -0.65 6.64
N PHE A 16 5.69 -0.94 7.93
CA PHE A 16 6.77 -1.82 8.39
C PHE A 16 6.53 -3.27 8.00
N THR A 17 5.29 -3.74 8.10
CA THR A 17 4.93 -5.09 7.64
C THR A 17 5.12 -5.24 6.14
N ASN A 18 4.81 -4.22 5.34
CA ASN A 18 5.01 -4.27 3.89
C ASN A 18 6.49 -4.32 3.47
N LEU A 19 7.41 -3.74 4.25
CA LEU A 19 8.86 -3.89 3.99
C LEU A 19 9.31 -5.35 4.03
N ILE A 20 8.62 -6.19 4.80
CA ILE A 20 8.89 -7.63 4.88
C ILE A 20 7.98 -8.38 3.89
N ALA A 21 6.69 -8.03 3.83
CA ALA A 21 5.72 -8.73 3.01
C ALA A 21 5.99 -8.64 1.51
N VAL A 22 6.38 -7.46 1.01
CA VAL A 22 6.62 -7.22 -0.41
C VAL A 22 7.77 -8.09 -0.95
N PRO A 23 8.99 -8.09 -0.38
CA PRO A 23 10.06 -8.93 -0.89
C PRO A 23 9.80 -10.43 -0.74
N LEU A 24 9.04 -10.85 0.28
CA LEU A 24 8.67 -12.26 0.49
C LEU A 24 7.59 -12.76 -0.47
N SER A 25 6.72 -11.87 -0.97
CA SER A 25 5.60 -12.24 -1.84
C SER A 25 6.05 -12.89 -3.16
N GLY A 26 7.13 -12.38 -3.77
CA GLY A 26 7.68 -12.92 -5.01
C GLY A 26 8.13 -14.38 -4.87
N PRO A 27 9.05 -14.71 -3.94
CA PRO A 27 9.46 -16.08 -3.67
C PRO A 27 8.30 -17.02 -3.30
N ILE A 28 7.34 -16.56 -2.49
CA ILE A 28 6.14 -17.34 -2.10
C ILE A 28 5.33 -17.71 -3.34
N LEU A 29 5.07 -16.75 -4.23
CA LEU A 29 4.30 -16.99 -5.46
C LEU A 29 5.04 -17.93 -6.41
N ILE A 30 6.35 -17.75 -6.60
CA ILE A 30 7.15 -18.60 -7.47
C ILE A 30 7.19 -20.03 -6.94
N LEU A 31 7.47 -20.22 -5.65
CA LEU A 31 7.49 -21.55 -5.02
C LEU A 31 6.12 -22.21 -5.01
N GLY A 32 5.06 -21.44 -4.78
CA GLY A 32 3.68 -21.92 -4.86
C GLY A 32 3.30 -22.39 -6.27
N LEU A 33 3.69 -21.62 -7.30
CA LEU A 33 3.46 -21.98 -8.69
C LEU A 33 4.26 -23.23 -9.08
N LEU A 34 5.55 -23.27 -8.75
CA LEU A 34 6.41 -24.42 -9.01
C LEU A 34 5.94 -25.67 -8.26
N GLY A 35 5.54 -25.54 -7.00
CA GLY A 35 4.96 -26.62 -6.20
C GLY A 35 3.66 -27.15 -6.81
N SER A 36 2.79 -26.26 -7.30
CA SER A 36 1.55 -26.65 -7.99
C SER A 36 1.83 -27.40 -9.30
N LEU A 37 2.74 -26.91 -10.13
CA LEU A 37 3.12 -27.56 -11.39
C LEU A 37 3.81 -28.91 -11.15
N ALA A 38 4.79 -28.94 -10.24
CA ALA A 38 5.50 -30.16 -9.88
C ALA A 38 4.57 -31.21 -9.25
N GLY A 39 3.58 -30.77 -8.47
CA GLY A 39 2.60 -31.67 -7.83
C GLY A 39 1.68 -32.36 -8.82
N ASN A 40 1.41 -31.74 -9.98
CA ASN A 40 0.67 -32.38 -11.06
C ASN A 40 1.48 -33.46 -11.78
N ILE A 41 2.81 -33.36 -11.79
CA ILE A 41 3.70 -34.33 -12.45
C ILE A 41 4.08 -35.45 -11.48
N TYR A 42 4.54 -35.09 -10.28
CA TYR A 42 4.99 -36.03 -9.26
C TYR A 42 4.81 -35.44 -7.86
N PRO A 43 3.87 -35.95 -7.04
CA PRO A 43 3.53 -35.38 -5.73
C PRO A 43 4.71 -35.25 -4.75
N LEU A 44 5.67 -36.17 -4.80
CA LEU A 44 6.86 -36.11 -3.94
C LEU A 44 7.75 -34.90 -4.25
N LEU A 45 7.77 -34.41 -5.49
CA LEU A 45 8.59 -33.27 -5.88
C LEU A 45 8.00 -31.94 -5.39
N ALA A 46 6.68 -31.89 -5.21
CA ALA A 46 5.99 -30.76 -4.63
C ALA A 46 6.23 -30.61 -3.11
N TYR A 47 6.55 -31.70 -2.41
CA TYR A 47 6.75 -31.68 -0.97
C TYR A 47 7.85 -30.71 -0.50
N PRO A 48 9.10 -30.76 -1.02
CA PRO A 48 10.13 -29.81 -0.60
C PRO A 48 9.81 -28.37 -1.03
N LEU A 49 9.21 -28.17 -2.21
CA LEU A 49 8.82 -26.84 -2.70
C LEU A 49 7.76 -26.20 -1.79
N ASN A 50 6.74 -26.97 -1.40
CA ASN A 50 5.68 -26.51 -0.52
C ASN A 50 6.13 -26.35 0.93
N ALA A 51 7.10 -27.16 1.40
CA ALA A 51 7.70 -26.98 2.72
C ALA A 51 8.44 -25.64 2.82
N CYS A 52 9.27 -25.33 1.82
CA CYS A 52 9.96 -24.04 1.72
C CYS A 52 8.96 -22.88 1.61
N ASN A 53 7.93 -23.03 0.78
CA ASN A 53 6.87 -22.03 0.66
C ASN A 53 6.14 -21.80 2.00
N GLY A 54 5.75 -22.89 2.67
CA GLY A 54 5.08 -22.86 3.97
C GLY A 54 5.90 -22.17 5.06
N PHE A 55 7.22 -22.34 5.05
CA PHE A 55 8.12 -21.61 5.95
C PHE A 55 8.08 -20.10 5.72
N LEU A 56 8.20 -19.65 4.46
CA LEU A 56 8.13 -18.22 4.11
C LEU A 56 6.77 -17.62 4.44
N VAL A 57 5.68 -18.34 4.16
CA VAL A 57 4.31 -17.95 4.52
C VAL A 57 4.15 -17.87 6.04
N THR A 58 4.75 -18.78 6.80
CA THR A 58 4.70 -18.75 8.27
C THR A 58 5.39 -17.51 8.83
N ILE A 59 6.56 -17.14 8.31
CA ILE A 59 7.24 -15.89 8.68
C ILE A 59 6.31 -14.71 8.41
N LEU A 60 5.73 -14.64 7.21
CA LEU A 60 4.81 -13.56 6.82
C LEU A 60 3.62 -13.45 7.78
N ILE A 61 2.97 -14.58 8.10
CA ILE A 61 1.82 -14.63 9.01
C ILE A 61 2.25 -14.23 10.43
N HIS A 62 3.40 -14.68 10.89
CA HIS A 62 3.89 -14.35 12.23
C HIS A 62 4.19 -12.86 12.36
N THR A 63 4.85 -12.28 11.36
CA THR A 63 5.09 -10.83 11.27
C THR A 63 3.78 -10.05 11.23
N ALA A 64 2.81 -10.48 10.42
CA ALA A 64 1.51 -9.82 10.33
C ALA A 64 0.74 -9.88 11.66
N LYS A 65 0.72 -11.04 12.33
CA LYS A 65 0.08 -11.21 13.64
C LYS A 65 0.74 -10.35 14.73
N GLY A 66 2.07 -10.40 14.83
CA GLY A 66 2.82 -9.57 15.79
C GLY A 66 2.63 -8.07 15.53
N ALA A 67 2.59 -7.67 14.27
CA ALA A 67 2.29 -6.30 13.87
C ALA A 67 0.88 -5.86 14.25
N SER A 68 -0.11 -6.73 14.06
CA SER A 68 -1.52 -6.43 14.38
C SER A 68 -1.81 -6.33 15.87
N SER A 69 -0.98 -6.96 16.73
CA SER A 69 -1.12 -6.89 18.19
C SER A 69 -0.55 -5.62 18.83
N LEU A 70 0.12 -4.75 18.07
CA LEU A 70 0.67 -3.51 18.61
C LEU A 70 -0.43 -2.47 18.87
N PRO A 71 -0.41 -1.75 20.01
CA PRO A 71 -1.27 -0.59 20.20
C PRO A 71 -0.95 0.44 19.11
N PHE A 72 -1.98 1.05 18.50
CA PHE A 72 -1.90 1.90 17.30
C PHE A 72 -1.61 1.17 15.97
N ALA A 73 -1.79 -0.16 15.89
CA ALA A 73 -1.67 -0.90 14.62
C ALA A 73 -2.57 -0.35 13.51
N SER A 74 -3.75 0.15 13.88
CA SER A 74 -4.70 0.86 13.02
C SER A 74 -5.12 2.16 13.69
N VAL A 75 -4.91 3.28 13.01
CA VAL A 75 -5.47 4.58 13.41
C VAL A 75 -6.77 4.76 12.65
N THR A 76 -7.87 4.96 13.38
CA THR A 76 -9.16 5.29 12.78
C THR A 76 -9.08 6.69 12.16
N THR A 77 -9.44 6.76 10.89
CA THR A 77 -9.57 8.01 10.14
C THR A 77 -11.01 8.17 9.68
N PRO A 78 -11.98 8.34 10.61
CA PRO A 78 -13.35 8.62 10.23
C PRO A 78 -13.40 9.97 9.50
N GLY A 79 -14.15 10.02 8.39
CA GLY A 79 -14.47 11.27 7.69
C GLY A 79 -13.75 11.50 6.36
N VAL A 80 -12.97 10.55 5.85
CA VAL A 80 -12.45 10.65 4.47
C VAL A 80 -13.54 10.23 3.48
N THR A 81 -14.37 11.18 3.06
CA THR A 81 -15.43 10.91 2.08
C THR A 81 -14.86 10.62 0.69
N LEU A 82 -15.62 9.87 -0.13
CA LEU A 82 -15.25 9.58 -1.52
C LEU A 82 -15.07 10.86 -2.35
N LEU A 83 -15.79 11.94 -2.00
CA LEU A 83 -15.67 13.27 -2.59
C LEU A 83 -14.29 13.89 -2.30
N LEU A 84 -13.80 13.77 -1.07
CA LEU A 84 -12.45 14.26 -0.72
C LEU A 84 -11.35 13.49 -1.45
N VAL A 85 -11.53 12.18 -1.65
CA VAL A 85 -10.61 11.37 -2.46
C VAL A 85 -10.61 11.86 -3.90
N ALA A 86 -11.78 12.08 -4.50
CA ALA A 86 -11.90 12.62 -5.85
C ALA A 86 -11.24 14.01 -5.98
N LEU A 87 -11.43 14.89 -4.99
CA LEU A 87 -10.83 16.23 -4.97
C LEU A 87 -9.29 16.17 -4.94
N PHE A 88 -8.72 15.25 -4.16
CA PHE A 88 -7.28 15.03 -4.10
C PHE A 88 -6.73 14.65 -5.48
N TYR A 89 -7.31 13.62 -6.11
CA TYR A 89 -6.86 13.17 -7.42
C TYR A 89 -7.07 14.24 -8.50
N ALA A 90 -8.18 14.97 -8.47
CA ALA A 90 -8.44 16.07 -9.40
C ALA A 90 -7.37 17.16 -9.30
N GLY A 91 -6.94 17.54 -8.09
CA GLY A 91 -5.85 18.52 -7.91
C GLY A 91 -4.46 18.01 -8.28
N CYS A 92 -4.24 16.69 -8.38
CA CYS A 92 -3.01 16.10 -8.90
C CYS A 92 -2.94 16.07 -10.44
N VAL A 93 -4.05 16.21 -11.16
CA VAL A 93 -4.09 16.18 -12.63
C VAL A 93 -3.37 17.37 -13.30
N PRO A 94 -3.60 18.65 -12.90
CA PRO A 94 -2.94 19.80 -13.51
C PRO A 94 -1.40 19.73 -13.55
N PRO A 95 -0.70 19.36 -12.46
CA PRO A 95 0.76 19.26 -12.47
C PRO A 95 1.28 18.06 -13.29
N ILE A 96 0.54 16.94 -13.37
CA ILE A 96 0.90 15.80 -14.22
C ILE A 96 0.78 16.17 -15.71
N VAL A 97 -0.26 16.91 -16.07
CA VAL A 97 -0.46 17.41 -17.44
C VAL A 97 0.56 18.50 -17.76
N ALA A 98 0.85 19.40 -16.81
CA ALA A 98 1.83 20.45 -16.98
C ALA A 98 3.26 19.92 -17.15
N GLU A 99 3.63 18.83 -16.46
CA GLU A 99 4.93 18.16 -16.65
C GLU A 99 5.08 17.57 -18.06
N ARG A 100 3.98 17.17 -18.70
CA ARG A 100 4.00 16.66 -20.09
C ARG A 100 4.02 17.76 -21.16
N VAL A 101 3.63 18.99 -20.81
CA VAL A 101 3.43 20.09 -21.79
C VAL A 101 4.44 21.22 -21.63
N PHE A 102 5.02 21.45 -20.44
CA PHE A 102 5.92 22.58 -20.18
C PHE A 102 7.36 22.18 -19.82
N SER A 103 8.30 23.01 -20.28
CA SER A 103 9.75 22.84 -20.12
C SER A 103 10.21 22.85 -18.65
N HIS A 104 11.36 22.21 -18.42
CA HIS A 104 11.98 21.82 -17.14
C HIS A 104 12.17 22.95 -16.11
N GLU A 105 12.04 24.21 -16.55
CA GLU A 105 12.32 25.44 -15.80
C GLU A 105 11.28 25.74 -14.70
N ARG A 106 10.03 25.28 -14.84
CA ARG A 106 8.95 25.54 -13.87
C ARG A 106 8.61 24.36 -12.96
N ARG A 107 9.41 23.30 -12.99
CA ARG A 107 9.16 22.05 -12.24
C ARG A 107 9.07 22.29 -10.72
N SER A 108 9.90 23.21 -10.20
CA SER A 108 9.88 23.61 -8.79
C SER A 108 8.57 24.27 -8.36
N LEU A 109 8.01 25.13 -9.21
CA LEU A 109 6.74 25.81 -8.91
C LEU A 109 5.56 24.84 -8.86
N TRP A 110 5.51 23.86 -9.78
CA TRP A 110 4.48 22.82 -9.78
C TRP A 110 4.60 21.88 -8.58
N ALA A 111 5.83 21.54 -8.17
CA ALA A 111 6.07 20.78 -6.96
C ALA A 111 5.61 21.54 -5.70
N ALA A 112 5.91 22.84 -5.61
CA ALA A 112 5.45 23.69 -4.51
C ALA A 112 3.91 23.80 -4.47
N LEU A 113 3.26 23.92 -5.63
CA LEU A 113 1.80 24.01 -5.75
C LEU A 113 1.11 22.69 -5.36
N LEU A 114 1.70 21.55 -5.73
CA LEU A 114 1.28 20.22 -5.27
C LEU A 114 1.41 20.07 -3.76
N LEU A 115 2.55 20.49 -3.19
CA LEU A 115 2.77 20.44 -1.75
C LEU A 115 1.72 21.29 -1.01
N LEU A 116 1.48 22.51 -1.50
CA LEU A 116 0.49 23.42 -0.92
C LEU A 116 -0.93 22.86 -1.04
N TRP A 117 -1.29 22.27 -2.18
CA TRP A 117 -2.58 21.58 -2.36
C TRP A 117 -2.73 20.39 -1.41
N SER A 118 -1.67 19.57 -1.26
CA SER A 118 -1.70 18.41 -0.36
C SER A 118 -1.83 18.83 1.12
N ALA A 119 -1.17 19.92 1.51
CA ALA A 119 -1.32 20.51 2.85
C ALA A 119 -2.74 21.05 3.08
N LEU A 120 -3.30 21.77 2.10
CA LEU A 120 -4.67 22.26 2.15
C LEU A 120 -5.68 21.10 2.27
N TRP A 121 -5.47 20.03 1.50
CA TRP A 121 -6.30 18.83 1.56
C TRP A 121 -6.24 18.18 2.94
N LEU A 122 -5.06 18.08 3.56
CA LEU A 122 -4.91 17.58 4.93
C LEU A 122 -5.68 18.43 5.95
N VAL A 123 -5.66 19.77 5.80
CA VAL A 123 -6.43 20.67 6.66
C VAL A 123 -7.94 20.46 6.48
N LEU A 124 -8.41 20.28 5.24
CA LEU A 124 -9.83 20.00 4.95
C LEU A 124 -10.29 18.66 5.54
N VAL A 125 -9.47 17.61 5.44
CA VAL A 125 -9.74 16.32 6.10
C VAL A 125 -9.84 16.50 7.62
N ALA A 126 -8.93 17.27 8.21
CA ALA A 126 -8.91 17.51 9.66
C ALA A 126 -10.12 18.35 10.12
N ALA A 127 -10.56 19.32 9.32
CA ALA A 127 -11.71 20.17 9.61
C ALA A 127 -13.05 19.43 9.44
N GLY A 128 -13.15 18.47 8.51
CA GLY A 128 -14.33 17.62 8.31
C GLY A 128 -14.53 16.52 9.38
N ARG A 129 -13.70 16.50 10.43
CA ARG A 129 -13.85 15.62 11.61
C ARG A 129 -14.69 16.22 12.74
N ILE A 130 -15.19 17.45 12.57
CA ILE A 130 -16.15 18.10 13.50
C ILE A 130 -17.56 17.72 13.06
#